data_AF-A0A920I0L3-F1
#
_entry.id   AF-A0A920I0L3-F1
#
_cell.length_a   1.000
_cell.length_b   1.000
_cell.length_c   1.000
_cell.angle_alpha   90.00
_cell.angle_beta   90.00
_cell.angle_gamma   90.00
#
_symmetry.space_group_name_H-M   'P 1'
#
loop_
_entity.id
_entity.type
_entity.pdbx_description
1 polymer ?
#
loop_
_entity_poly.entity_id
_entity_poly.type
_entity_poly.pdbx_seq_one_letter_code
_entity_poly.pdbx_strand_id
1 'polypeptide(L)'
;MTDNSPMTELAERARAVMPAGGFGNFEPGFFVKSGAGSRVIDENGKEYVDYMISSGPMILGHGHEEVNAVVREQLDIGMTFFANNAAGLELAEAICDAVPCAEQLRYVSTGGEADMYAMRLARAHTGRSKIMKFEGGYHGMSAEALMSLAPSRLQNFPRAVPDSAGIPESVGTACWSRPSMIRILQNP
;
A
#
# COMPACT_ATOMS: atom_id res chain seq x y z
N MET A 1 18.16 26.75 -20.71
CA MET A 1 18.63 25.43 -21.17
C MET A 1 17.63 24.42 -20.65
N THR A 2 16.91 23.72 -21.52
CA THR A 2 16.10 22.58 -21.11
C THR A 2 17.06 21.48 -20.65
N ASP A 3 16.85 20.96 -19.44
CA ASP A 3 17.61 19.82 -18.94
C ASP A 3 17.19 18.57 -19.72
N ASN A 4 17.95 18.19 -20.73
CA ASN A 4 17.69 17.02 -21.58
C ASN A 4 18.22 15.72 -20.92
N SER A 5 18.11 15.59 -19.60
CA SER A 5 18.48 14.35 -18.91
C SER A 5 17.49 13.22 -19.23
N PRO A 6 17.93 11.95 -19.23
CA PRO A 6 17.03 10.79 -19.35
C PRO A 6 15.81 10.87 -18.44
N MET A 7 15.99 11.35 -17.21
CA MET A 7 14.92 11.55 -16.24
C MET A 7 13.84 12.52 -16.73
N THR A 8 14.22 13.66 -17.32
CA THR A 8 13.28 14.66 -17.84
C THR A 8 12.46 14.12 -19.01
N GLU A 9 13.10 13.41 -19.94
CA GLU A 9 12.42 12.78 -21.07
C GLU A 9 11.38 11.75 -20.59
N LEU A 10 11.75 10.91 -19.62
CA LEU A 10 10.83 9.94 -19.02
C LEU A 10 9.66 10.62 -18.30
N ALA A 11 9.90 11.71 -17.56
CA ALA A 11 8.86 12.46 -16.88
C ALA A 11 7.84 13.09 -17.86
N GLU A 12 8.31 13.60 -19.01
CA GLU A 12 7.42 14.12 -20.07
C GLU A 12 6.56 13.02 -20.66
N ARG A 13 7.16 11.88 -21.01
CA ARG A 13 6.43 10.70 -21.52
C ARG A 13 5.42 10.18 -20.50
N ALA A 14 5.81 10.13 -19.23
CA ALA A 14 4.95 9.70 -18.14
C ALA A 14 3.72 10.61 -17.99
N ARG A 15 3.89 11.94 -18.02
CA ARG A 15 2.78 12.90 -17.95
C ARG A 15 1.80 12.78 -19.12
N ALA A 16 2.27 12.35 -20.28
CA ALA A 16 1.40 12.15 -21.44
C ALA A 16 0.48 10.93 -21.31
N VAL A 17 0.83 9.93 -20.49
CA VAL A 17 0.14 8.62 -20.46
C VAL A 17 -0.34 8.19 -19.08
N MET A 18 0.10 8.84 -18.00
CA MET A 18 -0.29 8.52 -16.63
C MET A 18 -0.89 9.75 -15.93
N PRO A 19 -1.97 9.59 -15.13
CA PRO A 19 -2.48 10.66 -14.29
C PRO A 19 -1.38 11.25 -13.41
N ALA A 20 -1.19 12.57 -13.50
CA ALA A 20 -0.11 13.29 -12.81
C ALA A 20 1.33 12.77 -13.09
N GLY A 21 1.52 11.90 -14.08
CA GLY A 21 2.83 11.42 -14.52
C GLY A 21 3.54 10.42 -13.60
N GLY A 22 2.83 9.72 -12.70
CA GLY A 22 3.48 8.77 -11.80
C GLY A 22 2.61 7.59 -11.39
N PHE A 23 3.19 6.70 -10.57
CA PHE A 23 2.52 5.52 -10.02
C PHE A 23 1.63 5.81 -8.79
N GLY A 24 1.49 7.08 -8.41
CA GLY A 24 0.51 7.57 -7.44
C GLY A 24 1.02 7.83 -6.01
N ASN A 25 2.16 7.28 -5.61
CA ASN A 25 2.63 7.35 -4.20
C ASN A 25 3.93 8.13 -3.97
N PHE A 26 4.75 8.32 -5.00
CA PHE A 26 6.08 8.94 -4.90
C PHE A 26 6.26 10.02 -5.96
N GLU A 27 7.32 10.81 -5.83
CA GLU A 27 7.68 11.89 -6.76
C GLU A 27 7.68 11.40 -8.22
N PRO A 28 6.76 11.90 -9.08
CA PRO A 28 6.58 11.40 -10.45
C PRO A 28 7.77 11.68 -11.37
N GLY A 29 8.66 12.61 -10.99
CA GLY A 29 9.87 12.91 -11.76
C GLY A 29 11.07 12.00 -11.47
N PHE A 30 10.98 11.02 -10.55
CA PHE A 30 12.10 10.17 -10.16
C PHE A 30 11.97 8.75 -10.68
N PHE A 31 12.93 8.33 -11.51
CA PHE A 31 12.94 7.02 -12.19
C PHE A 31 14.14 6.20 -11.73
N VAL A 32 13.86 5.04 -11.13
CA VAL A 32 14.87 4.07 -10.71
C VAL A 32 15.12 3.09 -11.84
N LYS A 33 16.40 2.90 -12.19
CA LYS A 33 16.86 1.97 -13.22
C LYS A 33 17.14 0.58 -12.67
N SER A 34 17.78 0.50 -11.51
CA SER A 34 18.14 -0.77 -10.88
C SER A 34 18.36 -0.63 -9.38
N GLY A 35 18.39 -1.75 -8.67
CA GLY A 35 18.73 -1.82 -7.26
C GLY A 35 19.54 -3.08 -6.93
N ALA A 36 20.43 -2.96 -5.94
CA ALA A 36 21.20 -4.07 -5.38
C ALA A 36 21.47 -3.83 -3.89
N GLY A 37 21.13 -4.80 -3.04
CA GLY A 37 21.22 -4.67 -1.59
C GLY A 37 20.48 -3.42 -1.11
N SER A 38 21.16 -2.56 -0.35
CA SER A 38 20.58 -1.33 0.21
C SER A 38 20.66 -0.12 -0.74
N ARG A 39 20.92 -0.32 -2.03
CA ARG A 39 21.21 0.77 -2.98
C ARG A 39 20.34 0.70 -4.21
N VAL A 40 20.03 1.87 -4.77
CA VAL A 40 19.35 2.04 -6.05
C VAL A 40 20.13 2.99 -6.96
N ILE A 41 20.04 2.78 -8.26
CA ILE A 41 20.63 3.61 -9.30
C ILE A 41 19.50 4.21 -10.11
N ASP A 42 19.49 5.52 -10.29
CA ASP A 42 18.51 6.22 -11.12
C ASP A 42 18.84 6.13 -12.62
N GLU A 43 17.92 6.59 -13.47
CA GLU A 43 18.11 6.60 -14.94
C GLU A 43 19.23 7.54 -15.42
N ASN A 44 19.68 8.47 -14.57
CA ASN A 44 20.86 9.30 -14.83
C ASN A 44 22.16 8.63 -14.36
N GLY A 45 22.09 7.41 -13.81
CA GLY A 45 23.24 6.65 -13.32
C GLY A 45 23.73 7.05 -11.94
N LYS A 46 23.00 7.89 -11.20
CA LYS A 46 23.36 8.27 -9.84
C LYS A 46 22.88 7.21 -8.85
N GLU A 47 23.77 6.86 -7.93
CA GLU A 47 23.50 5.88 -6.88
C GLU A 47 23.00 6.56 -5.58
N TYR A 48 22.08 5.89 -4.90
CA TYR A 48 21.48 6.32 -3.64
C TYR A 48 21.45 5.17 -2.64
N VAL A 49 21.55 5.51 -1.35
CA VAL A 49 21.16 4.58 -0.28
C VAL A 49 19.63 4.59 -0.19
N ASP A 50 19.01 3.43 -0.31
CA ASP A 50 17.56 3.30 -0.35
C ASP A 50 16.97 3.16 1.05
N TYR A 51 16.43 4.27 1.56
CA TYR A 51 15.61 4.29 2.79
C TYR A 51 14.12 4.12 2.52
N MET A 52 13.69 4.15 1.26
CA MET A 52 12.30 3.93 0.89
C MET A 52 11.96 2.44 0.96
N ILE A 53 12.90 1.55 0.62
CA ILE A 53 12.76 0.08 0.67
C ILE A 53 11.43 -0.42 0.06
N SER A 54 11.02 0.19 -1.07
CA SER A 54 9.73 -0.03 -1.74
C SER A 54 8.50 0.24 -0.85
N SER A 55 8.60 1.17 0.08
CA SER A 55 7.62 1.42 1.14
C SER A 55 7.45 0.24 2.10
N GLY A 56 8.51 -0.54 2.34
CA GLY A 56 8.59 -1.61 3.34
C GLY A 56 8.98 -3.01 2.84
N PRO A 57 8.44 -3.54 1.72
CA PRO A 57 8.65 -4.93 1.29
C PRO A 57 10.10 -5.34 1.05
N MET A 58 10.98 -4.41 0.69
CA MET A 58 12.39 -4.70 0.39
C MET A 58 13.25 -4.73 1.65
N ILE A 59 12.76 -5.37 2.72
CA ILE A 59 13.45 -5.44 4.02
C ILE A 59 14.80 -6.17 3.94
N LEU A 60 14.93 -7.13 3.03
CA LEU A 60 16.18 -7.84 2.74
C LEU A 60 17.08 -7.11 1.71
N GLY A 61 16.65 -5.94 1.22
CA GLY A 61 17.28 -5.23 0.13
C GLY A 61 16.96 -5.79 -1.26
N HIS A 62 17.41 -5.07 -2.28
CA HIS A 62 17.17 -5.37 -3.68
C HIS A 62 17.98 -6.57 -4.18
N GLY A 63 17.30 -7.50 -4.83
CA GLY A 63 17.96 -8.62 -5.50
C GLY A 63 18.59 -9.66 -4.56
N HIS A 64 18.02 -9.85 -3.36
CA HIS A 64 18.50 -10.85 -2.40
C HIS A 64 18.69 -12.22 -3.07
N GLU A 65 19.88 -12.81 -2.93
CA GLU A 65 20.32 -13.95 -3.72
C GLU A 65 19.43 -15.19 -3.53
N GLU A 66 19.16 -15.55 -2.29
CA GLU A 66 18.32 -16.72 -1.95
C GLU A 66 16.88 -16.57 -2.47
N VAL A 67 16.31 -15.36 -2.37
CA VAL A 67 14.94 -15.08 -2.85
C VAL A 67 14.91 -15.21 -4.37
N ASN A 68 15.88 -14.62 -5.05
CA ASN A 68 15.98 -14.68 -6.50
C ASN A 68 16.24 -16.12 -7.01
N ALA A 69 17.01 -16.93 -6.28
CA ALA A 69 17.24 -18.33 -6.64
C ALA A 69 15.91 -19.11 -6.65
N VAL A 70 15.15 -19.06 -5.55
CA VAL A 70 13.87 -19.76 -5.43
C VAL A 70 12.83 -19.25 -6.43
N VAL A 71 12.78 -17.93 -6.68
CA VAL A 71 11.89 -17.35 -7.71
C VAL A 71 12.23 -17.87 -9.10
N ARG A 72 13.52 -17.99 -9.45
CA ARG A 72 13.93 -18.53 -10.75
C ARG A 72 13.56 -20.00 -10.93
N GLU A 73 13.73 -20.80 -9.88
CA GLU A 73 13.30 -22.20 -9.90
C GLU A 73 11.78 -22.31 -10.11
N GLN A 74 10.99 -21.46 -9.44
CA GLN A 74 9.54 -21.45 -9.61
C GLN A 74 9.08 -21.04 -11.02
N LEU A 75 9.83 -20.16 -11.70
CA LEU A 75 9.51 -19.74 -13.07
C LEU A 75 9.49 -20.92 -14.05
N ASP A 76 10.36 -21.91 -13.87
CA ASP A 76 10.43 -23.10 -14.74
C ASP A 76 9.26 -24.08 -14.50
N ILE A 77 8.63 -24.02 -13.31
CA ILE A 77 7.47 -24.84 -12.94
C ILE A 77 6.16 -24.16 -13.37
N GLY A 78 6.13 -22.84 -13.33
CA GLY A 78 4.96 -22.00 -13.62
C GLY A 78 4.53 -21.17 -12.41
N MET A 79 4.00 -19.96 -12.66
CA MET A 79 3.76 -18.95 -11.61
C MET A 79 2.34 -18.95 -11.01
N THR A 80 1.35 -19.41 -11.77
CA THR A 80 -0.06 -19.39 -11.33
C THR A 80 -0.79 -20.62 -11.84
N PHE A 81 -1.58 -21.22 -10.96
CA PHE A 81 -2.29 -22.48 -11.22
C PHE A 81 -3.80 -22.39 -11.00
N PHE A 82 -4.30 -21.24 -10.51
CA PHE A 82 -5.70 -21.07 -10.08
C PHE A 82 -6.19 -22.20 -9.15
N ALA A 83 -5.29 -22.75 -8.34
CA ALA A 83 -5.50 -23.84 -7.41
C ALA A 83 -4.51 -23.73 -6.24
N ASN A 84 -4.76 -24.48 -5.17
CA ASN A 84 -3.85 -24.56 -4.03
C ASN A 84 -2.52 -25.22 -4.43
N ASN A 85 -1.44 -24.86 -3.73
CA ASN A 85 -0.13 -25.49 -3.87
C ASN A 85 0.56 -25.59 -2.50
N ALA A 86 1.56 -26.47 -2.40
CA ALA A 86 2.25 -26.75 -1.14
C ALA A 86 2.97 -25.52 -0.57
N ALA A 87 3.70 -24.78 -1.41
CA ALA A 87 4.41 -23.56 -0.98
C ALA A 87 3.48 -22.52 -0.35
N GLY A 88 2.27 -22.35 -0.89
CA GLY A 88 1.26 -21.46 -0.33
C GLY A 88 0.71 -21.93 1.02
N LEU A 89 0.62 -23.25 1.25
CA LEU A 89 0.26 -23.80 2.55
C LEU A 89 1.39 -23.59 3.57
N GLU A 90 2.64 -23.91 3.20
CA GLU A 90 3.82 -23.73 4.06
C GLU A 90 4.00 -22.28 4.49
N LEU A 91 3.82 -21.34 3.55
CA LEU A 91 3.82 -19.91 3.87
C LEU A 91 2.67 -19.54 4.82
N ALA A 92 1.52 -20.21 4.72
CA ALA A 92 0.38 -19.89 5.58
C ALA A 92 0.62 -20.34 7.02
N GLU A 93 1.18 -21.53 7.19
CA GLU A 93 1.60 -22.04 8.50
C GLU A 93 2.64 -21.11 9.14
N ALA A 94 3.66 -20.71 8.38
CA ALA A 94 4.69 -19.79 8.87
C ALA A 94 4.12 -18.42 9.30
N ILE A 95 3.13 -17.87 8.59
CA ILE A 95 2.49 -16.60 8.96
C ILE A 95 1.64 -16.76 10.24
N CYS A 96 0.85 -17.83 10.35
CA CYS A 96 0.06 -18.10 11.56
C CYS A 96 0.95 -18.28 12.79
N ASP A 97 2.09 -18.96 12.64
CA ASP A 97 3.08 -19.11 13.72
C ASP A 97 3.71 -17.76 14.12
N ALA A 98 3.95 -16.87 13.15
CA ALA A 98 4.58 -15.57 13.39
C ALA A 98 3.63 -14.49 13.92
N VAL A 99 2.32 -14.60 13.68
CA VAL A 99 1.32 -13.58 14.04
C VAL A 99 0.37 -14.14 15.11
N PRO A 100 0.55 -13.79 16.41
CA PRO A 100 -0.13 -14.48 17.51
C PRO A 100 -1.66 -14.47 17.50
N CYS A 101 -2.29 -13.54 16.79
CA CYS A 101 -3.75 -13.45 16.68
C CYS A 101 -4.31 -14.14 15.43
N ALA A 102 -3.47 -14.66 14.54
CA ALA A 102 -3.88 -15.28 13.29
C ALA A 102 -4.00 -16.80 13.46
N GLU A 103 -5.22 -17.28 13.70
CA GLU A 103 -5.53 -18.73 13.72
C GLU A 103 -5.70 -19.29 12.30
N GLN A 104 -6.16 -18.45 11.36
CA GLN A 104 -6.33 -18.76 9.95
C GLN A 104 -6.01 -17.51 9.12
N LEU A 105 -5.63 -17.71 7.87
CA LEU A 105 -5.37 -16.61 6.95
C LEU A 105 -6.02 -16.80 5.59
N ARG A 106 -6.13 -15.69 4.86
CA ARG A 106 -6.55 -15.65 3.45
C ARG A 106 -5.59 -14.76 2.67
N TYR A 107 -5.02 -15.29 1.61
CA TYR A 107 -4.20 -14.50 0.68
C TYR A 107 -5.05 -13.54 -0.16
N VAL A 108 -4.49 -12.36 -0.37
CA VAL A 108 -4.92 -11.32 -1.30
C VAL A 108 -3.68 -10.66 -1.91
N SER A 109 -3.83 -9.88 -2.97
CA SER A 109 -2.69 -9.36 -3.74
C SER A 109 -2.14 -8.06 -3.15
N THR A 110 -2.93 -7.33 -2.34
CA THR A 110 -2.52 -6.02 -1.80
C THR A 110 -3.02 -5.80 -0.37
N GLY A 111 -2.34 -4.90 0.37
CA GLY A 111 -2.81 -4.47 1.69
C GLY A 111 -4.18 -3.78 1.65
N GLY A 112 -4.50 -3.04 0.59
CA GLY A 112 -5.81 -2.42 0.42
C GLY A 112 -6.95 -3.45 0.27
N GLU A 113 -6.70 -4.57 -0.41
CA GLU A 113 -7.64 -5.69 -0.44
C GLU A 113 -7.78 -6.33 0.94
N ALA A 114 -6.67 -6.51 1.66
CA ALA A 114 -6.66 -7.10 3.00
C ALA A 114 -7.55 -6.28 3.96
N ASP A 115 -7.35 -4.97 4.02
CA ASP A 115 -8.13 -4.06 4.85
C ASP A 115 -9.61 -4.03 4.43
N MET A 116 -9.89 -4.02 3.12
CA MET A 116 -11.26 -4.10 2.61
C MET A 116 -11.97 -5.39 3.04
N TYR A 117 -11.31 -6.55 2.93
CA TYR A 117 -11.88 -7.82 3.38
C TYR A 117 -12.02 -7.88 4.90
N ALA A 118 -11.07 -7.34 5.66
CA ALA A 118 -11.14 -7.28 7.12
C ALA A 118 -12.34 -6.45 7.59
N MET A 119 -12.58 -5.28 6.99
CA MET A 119 -13.77 -4.45 7.27
C MET A 119 -15.07 -5.21 6.96
N ARG A 120 -15.14 -5.93 5.84
CA ARG A 120 -16.30 -6.75 5.48
C ARG A 120 -16.53 -7.89 6.47
N LEU A 121 -15.46 -8.59 6.87
CA LEU A 121 -15.53 -9.68 7.84
C LEU A 121 -16.01 -9.18 9.20
N ALA A 122 -15.48 -8.05 9.69
CA ALA A 122 -15.90 -7.44 10.95
C ALA A 122 -17.39 -7.09 10.96
N ARG A 123 -17.91 -6.52 9.85
CA ARG A 123 -19.35 -6.23 9.69
C ARG A 123 -20.18 -7.51 9.70
N ALA A 124 -19.76 -8.53 8.94
CA ALA A 124 -20.46 -9.81 8.87
C ALA A 124 -20.51 -10.54 10.23
N HIS A 125 -19.40 -10.54 10.95
CA HIS A 125 -19.29 -11.19 12.27
C HIS A 125 -20.11 -10.47 13.34
N THR A 126 -20.09 -9.13 13.36
CA THR A 126 -20.72 -8.33 14.43
C THR A 126 -22.16 -7.90 14.12
N GLY A 127 -22.59 -7.99 12.87
CA GLY A 127 -23.86 -7.43 12.39
C GLY A 127 -23.91 -5.89 12.38
N ARG A 128 -22.79 -5.21 12.64
CA ARG A 128 -22.72 -3.75 12.71
C ARG A 128 -22.33 -3.18 11.34
N SER A 129 -22.95 -2.07 10.95
CA SER A 129 -22.66 -1.42 9.66
C SER A 129 -21.45 -0.48 9.71
N LYS A 130 -21.14 0.07 10.88
CA LYS A 130 -20.17 1.15 11.02
C LYS A 130 -18.75 0.65 11.28
N ILE A 131 -17.78 1.27 10.61
CA ILE A 131 -16.34 1.11 10.86
C ILE A 131 -15.79 2.41 11.45
N MET A 132 -14.97 2.29 12.50
CA MET A 132 -14.25 3.43 13.07
C MET A 132 -12.82 3.43 12.53
N LYS A 133 -12.34 4.61 12.11
CA LYS A 133 -10.93 4.85 11.80
C LYS A 133 -10.45 6.15 12.43
N PHE A 134 -9.14 6.30 12.47
CA PHE A 134 -8.50 7.55 12.85
C PHE A 134 -8.21 8.38 11.60
N GLU A 135 -8.35 9.69 11.74
CA GLU A 135 -7.92 10.63 10.72
C GLU A 135 -6.40 10.48 10.47
N GLY A 136 -5.98 10.51 9.20
CA GLY A 136 -4.58 10.27 8.83
C GLY A 136 -4.19 8.79 8.67
N GLY A 137 -5.02 7.86 9.15
CA GLY A 137 -4.76 6.41 9.01
C GLY A 137 -4.96 5.94 7.57
N TYR A 138 -3.89 5.42 6.96
CA TYR A 138 -3.91 4.81 5.62
C TYR A 138 -4.20 3.31 5.70
N HIS A 139 -5.26 2.90 5.00
CA HIS A 139 -5.75 1.51 4.94
C HIS A 139 -6.08 1.09 3.50
N GLY A 140 -5.25 1.55 2.56
CA GLY A 140 -5.48 1.40 1.12
C GLY A 140 -6.49 2.38 0.54
N MET A 141 -6.94 2.08 -0.69
CA MET A 141 -7.71 3.00 -1.54
C MET A 141 -9.20 2.63 -1.67
N SER A 142 -9.72 1.77 -0.78
CA SER A 142 -11.16 1.48 -0.75
C SER A 142 -11.97 2.70 -0.34
N ALA A 143 -13.26 2.74 -0.69
CA ALA A 143 -14.11 3.88 -0.40
C ALA A 143 -14.20 4.18 1.11
N GLU A 144 -14.22 3.15 1.95
CA GLU A 144 -14.16 3.28 3.41
C GLU A 144 -12.80 3.77 3.91
N ALA A 145 -11.69 3.27 3.34
CA ALA A 145 -10.34 3.64 3.75
C ALA A 145 -10.01 5.11 3.41
N LEU A 146 -10.55 5.62 2.29
CA LEU A 146 -10.38 7.00 1.83
C LEU A 146 -11.32 8.02 2.52
N MET A 147 -11.88 7.66 3.66
CA MET A 147 -12.58 8.58 4.54
C MET A 147 -11.59 9.24 5.51
N SER A 148 -11.40 10.55 5.39
CA SER A 148 -10.55 11.35 6.28
C SER A 148 -9.11 10.81 6.33
N LEU A 149 -8.52 10.47 5.18
CA LEU A 149 -7.13 10.05 5.10
C LEU A 149 -6.22 11.29 5.08
N ALA A 150 -6.51 12.28 4.25
CA ALA A 150 -5.83 13.57 4.17
C ALA A 150 -6.84 14.71 4.00
N PRO A 151 -7.73 14.94 4.99
CA PRO A 151 -8.83 15.88 4.82
C PRO A 151 -8.31 17.31 4.70
N SER A 152 -8.75 18.04 3.67
CA SER A 152 -8.44 19.47 3.50
C SER A 152 -9.13 20.37 4.53
N ARG A 153 -10.13 19.85 5.23
CA ARG A 153 -10.85 20.54 6.32
C ARG A 153 -11.08 19.58 7.48
N LEU A 154 -10.67 20.01 8.66
CA LEU A 154 -10.97 19.29 9.89
C LEU A 154 -12.45 19.45 10.24
N GLN A 155 -13.11 18.33 10.55
CA GLN A 155 -14.49 18.30 11.02
C GLN A 155 -14.52 17.80 12.47
N ASN A 156 -15.53 18.23 13.23
CA ASN A 156 -15.76 17.65 14.54
C ASN A 156 -16.23 16.20 14.41
N PHE A 157 -15.69 15.33 15.26
CA PHE A 157 -16.18 13.96 15.43
C PHE A 157 -17.71 13.94 15.55
N PRO A 158 -18.43 12.96 14.95
CA PRO A 158 -17.93 11.75 14.27
C PRO A 158 -17.94 11.80 12.73
N ARG A 159 -17.94 12.99 12.11
CA ARG A 159 -18.16 13.12 10.66
C ARG A 159 -16.92 12.77 9.84
N ALA A 160 -17.00 11.70 9.06
CA ALA A 160 -16.02 11.37 8.03
C ALA A 160 -16.10 12.37 6.85
N VAL A 161 -14.97 12.60 6.20
CA VAL A 161 -14.83 13.48 5.02
C VAL A 161 -14.24 12.65 3.88
N PRO A 162 -14.89 12.56 2.71
CA PRO A 162 -14.33 11.81 1.59
C PRO A 162 -13.11 12.54 1.01
N ASP A 163 -12.04 11.80 0.72
CA ASP A 163 -10.81 12.37 0.13
C ASP A 163 -10.87 12.52 -1.39
N SER A 164 -11.85 11.92 -2.06
CA SER A 164 -12.07 12.12 -3.48
C SER A 164 -13.56 12.25 -3.81
N ALA A 165 -13.85 13.00 -4.87
CA ALA A 165 -15.21 13.29 -5.32
C ALA A 165 -15.98 12.04 -5.81
N GLY A 166 -15.28 10.94 -6.11
CA GLY A 166 -15.88 9.71 -6.60
C GLY A 166 -16.48 8.80 -5.52
N ILE A 167 -16.31 9.13 -4.24
CA ILE A 167 -16.79 8.31 -3.13
C ILE A 167 -18.28 8.59 -2.86
N PRO A 168 -19.18 7.60 -2.93
CA PRO A 168 -20.60 7.81 -2.66
C PRO A 168 -20.86 8.26 -1.22
N GLU A 169 -21.83 9.16 -1.03
CA GLU A 169 -22.19 9.73 0.27
C GLU A 169 -22.63 8.65 1.29
N SER A 170 -23.23 7.57 0.79
CA SER A 170 -23.64 6.41 1.60
C SER A 170 -22.47 5.77 2.37
N VAL A 171 -21.26 5.78 1.81
CA VAL A 171 -20.06 5.25 2.47
C VAL A 171 -19.73 6.08 3.72
N GLY A 172 -19.94 7.40 3.65
CA GLY A 172 -19.71 8.31 4.77
C GLY A 172 -20.61 8.00 5.97
N THR A 173 -21.84 7.55 5.72
CA THR A 173 -22.77 7.13 6.79
C THR A 173 -22.34 5.85 7.51
N ALA A 174 -21.50 5.04 6.86
CA ALA A 174 -20.97 3.77 7.35
C ALA A 174 -19.57 3.90 8.00
N CYS A 175 -19.02 5.11 8.07
CA CYS A 175 -17.70 5.38 8.63
C CYS A 175 -17.75 6.44 9.74
N TRP A 176 -16.99 6.22 10.80
CA TRP A 176 -16.69 7.23 11.81
C TRP A 176 -15.21 7.59 11.75
N SER A 177 -14.93 8.88 11.66
CA SER A 177 -13.57 9.41 11.76
C SER A 177 -13.41 10.13 13.09
N ARG A 178 -12.43 9.68 13.89
CA ARG A 178 -12.00 10.38 15.10
C ARG A 178 -10.76 11.23 14.79
N PRO A 179 -10.70 12.49 15.28
CA PRO A 179 -9.49 13.30 15.21
C PRO A 179 -8.29 12.51 15.76
N SER A 180 -7.11 12.77 15.20
CA SER A 180 -5.88 12.06 15.54
C SER A 180 -5.60 12.00 17.04
N MET A 181 -4.92 10.93 17.48
CA MET A 181 -4.51 10.72 18.87
C MET A 181 -3.65 11.87 19.43
N ILE A 182 -2.97 12.62 18.55
CA ILE A 182 -2.19 13.83 18.87
C ILE A 182 -3.03 14.89 19.60
N ARG A 183 -4.34 15.00 19.30
CA ARG A 183 -5.23 15.96 19.99
C ARG A 183 -5.59 15.55 21.42
N ILE A 184 -5.46 14.27 21.78
CA ILE A 184 -5.65 13.79 23.16
C ILE A 184 -4.46 14.25 24.03
N LEU A 185 -3.28 14.43 23.43
CA LEU A 185 -2.07 14.88 24.14
C LEU A 185 -1.87 16.41 24.12
N GLN A 186 -2.71 17.15 23.38
CA GLN A 186 -2.61 18.61 23.22
C GLN A 186 -3.75 19.40 23.91
N ASN A 187 -4.66 18.74 24.61
CA ASN A 187 -5.63 19.40 25.50
C ASN A 187 -5.48 18.82 26.92
N PRO A 188 -4.95 19.58 27.90
CA PRO A 188 -5.04 19.23 29.31
C PRO A 188 -6.50 19.23 29.82
#